data_AF-A0A3M2CJU1-F1
#
_entry.id   AF-A0A3M2CJU1-F1
#
_cell.length_a   1.000
_cell.length_b   1.000
_cell.length_c   1.000
_cell.angle_alpha   90.00
_cell.angle_beta   90.00
_cell.angle_gamma   90.00
#
_symmetry.space_group_name_H-M   'P 1'
#
loop_
_entity.id
_entity.type
_entity.pdbx_description
1 polymer ?
#
loop_
_entity_poly.entity_id
_entity_poly.type
_entity_poly.pdbx_seq_one_letter_code
_entity_poly.pdbx_strand_id
1 'polypeptide(L)'
;MVEGVIHKEHLAEVALCPARAWGPIVDLVAFDLAGDERWDEIDAEVALHLRTRDPLALGSEDHRLIRRILSAILEHGEPGEHDLSVVAVGAPIVMNLEQAGRLTVWCGNRAIADVVSRLVQPRAS
;
A
#
# COMPACT_ATOMS: atom_id res chain seq x y z
N MET A 1 6.90 -8.26 -0.57
CA MET A 1 7.15 -8.10 0.89
C MET A 1 5.89 -7.66 1.62
N VAL A 2 5.36 -6.45 1.36
CA VAL A 2 4.06 -5.97 1.89
C VAL A 2 2.92 -6.94 1.58
N GLU A 3 2.85 -7.42 0.34
CA GLU A 3 1.91 -8.46 -0.11
C GLU A 3 1.95 -9.75 0.75
N GLY A 4 3.15 -10.17 1.16
CA GLY A 4 3.31 -11.37 1.99
C GLY A 4 2.75 -11.18 3.39
N VAL A 5 2.79 -9.94 3.91
CA VAL A 5 2.17 -9.58 5.20
C VAL A 5 0.64 -9.54 5.05
N ILE A 6 0.14 -8.89 3.98
CA ILE A 6 -1.30 -8.80 3.70
C ILE A 6 -1.93 -10.20 3.55
N HIS A 7 -1.32 -11.08 2.75
CA HIS A 7 -1.85 -12.42 2.55
C HIS A 7 -1.74 -13.33 3.77
N LYS A 8 -0.63 -13.28 4.51
CA LYS A 8 -0.39 -14.21 5.63
C LYS A 8 -1.20 -13.87 6.88
N GLU A 9 -1.50 -12.60 7.10
CA GLU A 9 -2.32 -12.14 8.23
C GLU A 9 -3.82 -12.15 7.91
N HIS A 10 -4.23 -12.68 6.74
CA HIS A 10 -5.62 -12.70 6.29
C HIS A 10 -6.29 -11.32 6.39
N LEU A 11 -5.56 -10.26 6.00
CA LEU A 11 -6.09 -8.91 6.08
C LEU A 11 -7.22 -8.76 5.06
N ALA A 12 -8.45 -8.83 5.58
CA ALA A 12 -9.67 -8.77 4.78
C ALA A 12 -9.90 -7.38 4.19
N GLU A 13 -9.43 -6.34 4.89
CA GLU A 13 -9.61 -4.95 4.51
C GLU A 13 -8.36 -4.15 4.89
N VAL A 14 -7.97 -3.25 4.00
CA VAL A 14 -6.78 -2.43 4.11
C VAL A 14 -7.14 -1.00 3.73
N ALA A 15 -6.69 -0.03 4.52
CA ALA A 15 -6.78 1.37 4.15
C ALA A 15 -5.41 1.86 3.63
N LEU A 16 -5.41 2.44 2.43
CA LEU A 16 -4.26 3.15 1.88
C LEU A 16 -4.37 4.63 2.21
N CYS A 17 -3.31 5.21 2.74
CA CYS A 17 -3.27 6.62 3.12
C CYS A 17 -2.05 7.29 2.50
N PRO A 18 -2.21 8.32 1.65
CA PRO A 18 -1.09 9.03 1.08
C PRO A 18 -0.39 9.84 2.18
N ALA A 19 0.94 9.83 2.18
CA ALA A 19 1.70 10.63 3.12
C ALA A 19 1.49 12.13 2.90
N ARG A 20 1.10 12.57 1.69
CA ARG A 20 0.84 13.96 1.34
C ARG A 20 -0.55 14.20 0.77
N ALA A 21 -0.81 13.66 -0.41
CA ALA A 21 -2.05 13.81 -1.15
C ALA A 21 -2.17 12.69 -2.20
N TRP A 22 -3.38 12.42 -2.67
CA TRP A 22 -3.62 11.38 -3.68
C TRP A 22 -3.14 11.74 -5.08
N GLY A 23 -3.17 13.02 -5.46
CA GLY A 23 -2.80 13.49 -6.81
C GLY A 23 -1.52 12.88 -7.37
N PRO A 24 -0.37 13.07 -6.69
CA PRO A 24 0.90 12.50 -7.14
C PRO A 24 0.87 10.97 -7.26
N ILE A 25 0.20 10.28 -6.33
CA ILE A 25 0.10 8.82 -6.36
C ILE A 25 -0.74 8.36 -7.54
N VAL A 26 -1.89 8.99 -7.80
CA VAL A 26 -2.76 8.70 -8.95
C VAL A 26 -1.99 8.92 -10.26
N ASP A 27 -1.34 10.08 -10.40
CA ASP A 27 -0.57 10.42 -11.59
C ASP A 27 0.55 9.39 -11.85
N LEU A 28 1.22 8.94 -10.79
CA LEU A 28 2.28 7.94 -10.86
C LEU A 28 1.77 6.60 -11.38
N VAL A 29 0.65 6.12 -10.85
CA VAL A 29 0.14 4.77 -11.15
C VAL A 29 -0.74 4.72 -12.40
N ALA A 30 -1.21 5.86 -12.90
CA ALA A 30 -2.17 5.93 -14.01
C ALA A 30 -1.72 5.18 -15.26
N PHE A 31 -0.44 5.30 -15.63
CA PHE A 31 0.10 4.57 -16.79
C PHE A 31 0.14 3.06 -16.53
N ASP A 32 0.65 2.66 -15.37
CA ASP A 32 0.82 1.25 -15.01
C ASP A 32 -0.51 0.54 -14.80
N LEU A 33 -1.56 1.26 -14.41
CA LEU A 33 -2.90 0.73 -14.12
C LEU A 33 -3.91 0.93 -15.24
N ALA A 34 -3.52 1.55 -16.35
CA ALA A 34 -4.41 1.79 -17.48
C ALA A 34 -5.11 0.51 -17.95
N GLY A 35 -6.45 0.55 -18.02
CA GLY A 35 -7.30 -0.57 -18.43
C GLY A 35 -7.53 -1.65 -17.37
N ASP A 36 -7.14 -1.41 -16.11
CA ASP A 36 -7.62 -2.19 -14.98
C ASP A 36 -9.00 -1.68 -14.56
N GLU A 37 -10.04 -2.47 -14.83
CA GLU A 37 -11.44 -2.09 -14.56
C GLU A 37 -11.65 -1.67 -13.10
N ARG A 38 -10.93 -2.29 -12.16
CA ARG A 38 -11.06 -1.98 -10.74
C ARG A 38 -10.36 -0.67 -10.38
N TRP A 39 -9.24 -0.38 -11.05
CA TRP A 39 -8.60 0.93 -10.94
C TRP A 39 -9.50 2.02 -11.50
N ASP A 40 -10.16 1.81 -12.65
CA ASP A 40 -11.03 2.83 -13.25
C ASP A 40 -12.20 3.21 -12.32
N GLU A 41 -12.77 2.25 -11.58
CA GLU A 41 -13.78 2.51 -10.55
C GLU A 41 -13.24 3.36 -9.40
N ILE A 42 -12.04 3.04 -8.92
CA ILE A 42 -11.39 3.70 -7.77
C ILE A 42 -10.85 5.08 -8.16
N ASP A 43 -10.29 5.23 -9.35
CA ASP A 43 -9.75 6.49 -9.86
C ASP A 43 -10.83 7.56 -9.89
N ALA A 44 -12.06 7.21 -10.30
CA ALA A 44 -13.19 8.12 -10.27
C ALA A 44 -13.51 8.63 -8.86
N GLU A 45 -13.38 7.79 -7.83
CA GLU A 45 -13.60 8.14 -6.42
C GLU A 45 -12.43 8.96 -5.85
N VAL A 46 -11.20 8.54 -6.13
CA VAL A 46 -9.98 9.20 -5.66
C VAL A 46 -9.77 10.56 -6.35
N ALA A 47 -10.21 10.71 -7.61
CA ALA A 47 -10.20 11.95 -8.36
C ALA A 47 -10.97 13.09 -7.66
N LEU A 48 -11.97 12.76 -6.84
CA LEU A 48 -12.70 13.75 -6.04
C LEU A 48 -11.89 14.25 -4.83
N HIS A 49 -10.88 13.50 -4.42
CA HIS A 49 -10.12 13.68 -3.17
C HIS A 49 -8.62 13.90 -3.39
N LEU A 50 -8.19 14.24 -4.61
CA LEU A 50 -6.78 14.34 -5.02
C LEU A 50 -5.90 15.23 -4.12
N ARG A 51 -6.48 16.22 -3.45
CA ARG A 51 -5.76 17.16 -2.58
C ARG A 51 -5.81 16.80 -1.10
N THR A 52 -6.45 15.70 -0.75
CA THR A 52 -6.67 15.25 0.63
C THR A 52 -5.79 14.05 0.95
N ARG A 53 -5.78 13.68 2.23
CA ARG A 53 -5.19 12.42 2.72
C ARG A 53 -6.26 11.41 3.12
N ASP A 54 -7.46 11.55 2.56
CA ASP A 54 -8.58 10.72 2.95
C ASP A 54 -8.25 9.25 2.66
N PRO A 55 -8.41 8.32 3.61
CA PRO A 55 -8.05 6.92 3.40
C PRO A 55 -8.88 6.29 2.28
N LEU A 56 -8.22 5.52 1.42
CA LEU A 56 -8.89 4.65 0.45
C LEU A 56 -8.99 3.24 1.06
N ALA A 57 -10.21 2.85 1.42
CA ALA A 57 -10.49 1.52 1.93
C ALA A 57 -10.62 0.52 0.77
N LEU A 58 -9.88 -0.59 0.87
CA LEU A 58 -9.79 -1.61 -0.15
C LEU A 58 -9.99 -3.00 0.46
N GLY A 59 -10.76 -3.83 -0.22
CA GLY A 59 -11.10 -5.16 0.22
C GLY A 59 -10.11 -6.23 -0.21
N SER A 60 -10.44 -7.47 0.11
CA SER A 60 -9.64 -8.64 -0.31
C SER A 60 -9.62 -8.84 -1.83
N GLU A 61 -10.69 -8.45 -2.51
CA GLU A 61 -10.84 -8.43 -3.96
C GLU A 61 -9.84 -7.48 -4.64
N ASP A 62 -9.37 -6.47 -3.89
CA ASP A 62 -8.47 -5.42 -4.38
C ASP A 62 -6.99 -5.75 -4.16
N HIS A 63 -6.66 -6.93 -3.62
CA HIS A 63 -5.27 -7.31 -3.31
C HIS A 63 -4.34 -7.18 -4.52
N ARG A 64 -4.82 -7.52 -5.72
CA ARG A 64 -4.04 -7.36 -6.96
C ARG A 64 -3.77 -5.87 -7.26
N LEU A 65 -4.75 -5.01 -7.07
CA LEU A 65 -4.63 -3.58 -7.28
C LEU A 65 -3.67 -2.95 -6.27
N ILE A 66 -3.83 -3.27 -4.98
CA ILE A 66 -2.93 -2.83 -3.91
C ILE A 66 -1.49 -3.19 -4.25
N ARG A 67 -1.24 -4.42 -4.69
CA ARG A 67 0.09 -4.87 -5.11
C ARG A 67 0.66 -4.01 -6.23
N ARG A 68 -0.12 -3.73 -7.27
CA ARG A 68 0.33 -2.92 -8.42
C ARG A 68 0.64 -1.49 -8.01
N ILE A 69 -0.20 -0.87 -7.18
CA ILE A 69 0.05 0.48 -6.63
C ILE A 69 1.37 0.50 -5.84
N LEU A 70 1.57 -0.45 -4.93
CA LEU A 70 2.78 -0.51 -4.12
C LEU A 70 4.05 -0.76 -4.96
N SER A 71 3.94 -1.57 -6.02
CA SER A 71 5.03 -1.78 -6.99
C SER A 71 5.36 -0.51 -7.76
N ALA A 72 4.36 0.16 -8.34
CA ALA A 72 4.54 1.40 -9.09
C ALA A 72 5.18 2.49 -8.23
N ILE A 73 4.75 2.60 -6.96
CA ILE A 73 5.44 3.42 -5.95
C ILE A 73 6.90 2.96 -5.89
N LEU A 74 7.22 1.76 -5.41
CA LEU A 74 8.60 1.30 -5.23
C LEU A 74 9.52 1.46 -6.46
N GLU A 75 8.98 1.38 -7.67
CA GLU A 75 9.75 1.40 -8.91
C GLU A 75 9.93 2.82 -9.48
N HIS A 76 8.95 3.71 -9.29
CA HIS A 76 8.87 4.96 -10.05
C HIS A 76 8.68 6.23 -9.22
N GLY A 77 8.30 6.14 -7.95
CA GLY A 77 7.94 7.34 -7.22
C GLY A 77 9.12 8.12 -6.63
N GLU A 78 8.79 9.30 -6.14
CA GLU A 78 9.70 10.26 -5.53
C GLU A 78 9.53 10.38 -4.00
N PRO A 79 10.63 10.39 -3.22
CA PRO A 79 10.58 10.47 -1.76
C PRO A 79 9.76 11.64 -1.22
N GLY A 80 8.90 11.35 -0.26
CA GLY A 80 8.04 12.34 0.38
C GLY A 80 6.80 12.76 -0.43
N GLU A 81 6.79 12.55 -1.74
CA GLU A 81 5.60 12.80 -2.59
C GLU A 81 4.72 11.57 -2.73
N HIS A 82 5.34 10.40 -2.92
CA HIS A 82 4.65 9.14 -3.22
C HIS A 82 4.68 8.14 -2.06
N ASP A 83 5.10 8.58 -0.88
CA ASP A 83 5.11 7.73 0.32
C ASP A 83 3.65 7.37 0.68
N LEU A 84 3.45 6.09 1.02
CA LEU A 84 2.12 5.53 1.24
C LEU A 84 2.10 4.69 2.52
N SER A 85 1.15 4.99 3.39
CA SER A 85 0.84 4.14 4.54
C SER A 85 -0.24 3.13 4.19
N VAL A 86 -0.04 1.91 4.66
CA VAL A 86 -0.95 0.78 4.50
C VAL A 86 -1.38 0.35 5.91
N VAL A 87 -2.65 0.56 6.22
CA VAL A 87 -3.24 0.25 7.53
C VAL A 87 -4.10 -1.00 7.40
N ALA A 88 -3.77 -2.02 8.17
CA ALA A 88 -4.56 -3.23 8.23
C ALA A 88 -5.81 -3.01 9.09
N VAL A 89 -7.01 -3.09 8.50
CA VAL A 89 -8.25 -2.93 9.28
C VAL A 89 -8.48 -4.18 10.14
N GLY A 90 -8.70 -3.99 11.44
CA GLY A 90 -8.93 -5.09 12.37
C GLY A 90 -7.67 -5.84 12.82
N ALA A 91 -6.49 -5.51 12.29
CA ALA A 91 -5.22 -6.05 12.74
C ALA A 91 -4.30 -4.95 13.26
N PRO A 92 -3.50 -5.19 14.31
CA PRO A 92 -2.63 -4.16 14.88
C PRO A 92 -1.32 -4.07 14.09
N ILE A 93 -1.42 -3.79 12.78
CA ILE A 93 -0.31 -3.63 11.84
C ILE A 93 -0.48 -2.35 11.04
N VAL A 94 0.58 -1.54 11.02
CA VAL A 94 0.71 -0.39 10.11
C VAL A 94 2.02 -0.55 9.35
N MET A 95 1.99 -0.30 8.06
CA MET A 95 3.16 -0.34 7.19
C MET A 95 3.30 1.03 6.52
N ASN A 96 4.51 1.58 6.48
CA ASN A 96 4.80 2.78 5.69
C ASN A 96 5.82 2.42 4.61
N LEU A 97 5.42 2.66 3.38
CA LEU A 97 6.24 2.49 2.20
C LEU A 97 6.86 3.84 1.86
N GLU A 98 8.18 3.91 1.95
CA GLU A 98 8.95 5.08 1.58
C GLU A 98 9.82 4.77 0.36
N GLN A 99 9.91 5.72 -0.57
CA GLN A 99 10.63 5.56 -1.84
C GLN A 99 12.11 5.21 -1.74
N ALA A 100 12.74 5.45 -0.60
CA ALA A 100 14.11 5.00 -0.35
C ALA A 100 14.25 3.46 -0.27
N GLY A 101 13.29 2.69 -0.77
CA GLY A 101 13.17 1.24 -0.60
C GLY A 101 12.95 0.83 0.85
N ARG A 102 12.54 1.79 1.70
CA ARG A 102 12.39 1.57 3.14
C ARG A 102 10.94 1.22 3.43
N LEU A 103 10.71 -0.03 3.80
CA LEU A 103 9.47 -0.45 4.43
C LEU A 103 9.64 -0.39 5.95
N THR A 104 8.86 0.47 6.60
CA THR A 104 8.73 0.46 8.06
C THR A 104 7.45 -0.26 8.43
N VAL A 105 7.52 -1.22 9.36
CA VAL A 105 6.34 -1.94 9.84
C VAL A 105 6.22 -1.77 11.36
N TRP A 106 5.11 -1.20 11.81
CA TRP A 106 4.76 -1.14 13.23
C TRP A 106 3.78 -2.26 13.55
N CYS A 107 4.12 -3.05 14.56
CA CYS A 107 3.32 -4.17 15.04
C CYS A 107 2.87 -3.88 16.47
N GLY A 108 1.59 -4.07 16.77
CA GLY A 108 1.07 -3.84 18.12
C GLY A 108 1.46 -4.92 19.14
N ASN A 109 2.03 -6.04 18.69
CA ASN A 109 2.58 -7.06 19.58
C ASN A 109 3.75 -7.82 18.93
N ARG A 110 4.51 -8.54 19.78
CA ARG A 110 5.70 -9.29 19.36
C ARG A 110 5.40 -10.49 18.46
N ALA A 111 4.28 -11.18 18.66
CA ALA A 111 3.93 -12.34 17.85
C ALA A 111 3.79 -11.97 16.36
N ILE A 112 3.17 -10.83 16.09
CA ILE A 112 3.04 -10.29 14.73
C ILE A 112 4.40 -9.83 14.19
N ALA A 113 5.21 -9.14 15.00
CA ALA A 113 6.55 -8.72 14.60
C ALA A 113 7.44 -9.93 14.20
N ASP A 114 7.32 -11.04 14.92
CA ASP A 114 8.01 -12.29 14.60
C ASP A 114 7.54 -12.90 13.27
N VAL A 115 6.26 -12.75 12.91
CA VAL A 115 5.74 -13.19 11.60
C VAL A 115 6.26 -12.30 10.48
N VAL A 116 6.14 -10.98 10.63
CA VAL A 116 6.61 -9.99 9.65
C VAL A 116 8.11 -10.15 9.40
N SER A 117 8.92 -10.30 10.44
CA SER A 117 10.38 -10.45 10.29
C SER A 117 10.76 -11.65 9.42
N ARG A 118 10.05 -12.78 9.54
CA ARG A 118 10.28 -13.97 8.69
C ARG A 118 9.88 -13.76 7.23
N LEU A 119 8.94 -12.85 6.95
CA LEU A 119 8.49 -12.50 5.61
C LEU A 119 9.41 -11.49 4.92
N VAL A 120 10.08 -10.65 5.72
CA VAL A 120 10.93 -9.54 5.29
C VAL A 120 12.40 -9.95 5.14
N GLN A 121 12.80 -11.11 5.68
CA GLN A 121 14.17 -11.61 5.52
C GLN A 121 14.53 -11.81 4.04
N PRO A 122 15.66 -11.28 3.57
CA PRO A 122 16.13 -11.53 2.22
C PRO A 122 16.35 -13.03 2.04
N ARG A 123 15.83 -13.60 0.94
CA ARG A 123 16.24 -14.95 0.54
C ARG A 123 17.76 -14.92 0.38
N ALA A 124 18.48 -15.74 1.14
CA ALA A 124 19.89 -15.94 0.91
C ALA A 124 20.09 -16.45 -0.52
N SER A 125 20.72 -15.62 -1.35
CA SER A 125 21.18 -15.97 -2.70
C SER A 125 22.32 -16.97 -2.64
#